data_AF-A0A536ADL4-F1
#
_entry.id   AF-A0A536ADL4-F1
#
_cell.length_a   1.000
_cell.length_b   1.000
_cell.length_c   1.000
_cell.angle_alpha   90.00
_cell.angle_beta   90.00
_cell.angle_gamma   90.00
#
_symmetry.space_group_name_H-M   'P 1'
#
loop_
_entity.id
_entity.type
_entity.pdbx_description
1 polymer ?
#
loop_
_entity_poly.entity_id
_entity_poly.type
_entity_poly.pdbx_seq_one_letter_code
_entity_poly.pdbx_strand_id
1 'polypeptide(L)'
;MRSFTKKSELPAEKAARVPPGQYLTEKWPVLHYGSIPRFDPARWDFRVFGKVLNEFKMSWVDFQKLDKAAVTADMHCVTTWSRLDQHWEGIPFSKIVELAKPLPEAKFVIAHSEQGFTANIPIEYCLR
;
A
#
# COMPACT_ATOMS: atom_id res chain seq x y z
N MET A 1 15.61 -21.63 -13.85
CA MET A 1 15.58 -20.44 -12.97
C MET A 1 14.60 -20.71 -11.83
N ARG A 2 15.08 -20.85 -10.58
CA ARG A 2 14.20 -21.07 -9.43
C ARG A 2 13.45 -19.76 -9.15
N SER A 3 12.12 -19.77 -9.24
CA SER A 3 11.29 -18.56 -9.07
C SER A 3 11.27 -18.03 -7.63
N PHE A 4 11.74 -18.84 -6.68
CA PHE A 4 11.73 -18.57 -5.24
C PHE A 4 12.98 -19.16 -4.60
N THR A 5 13.65 -18.40 -3.75
CA THR A 5 14.87 -18.78 -3.03
C THR A 5 14.62 -18.78 -1.53
N LYS A 6 14.96 -19.86 -0.84
CA LYS A 6 14.79 -19.94 0.62
C LYS A 6 15.71 -18.96 1.32
N LYS A 7 15.25 -18.37 2.43
CA LYS A 7 16.07 -17.49 3.29
C LYS A 7 17.44 -18.09 3.65
N SER A 8 17.50 -19.40 3.95
CA SER A 8 18.73 -20.11 4.33
C SER A 8 19.76 -20.23 3.20
N GLU A 9 19.34 -20.01 1.95
CA GLU A 9 20.18 -20.08 0.76
C GLU A 9 20.66 -18.68 0.32
N LEU A 10 20.27 -17.61 1.02
CA LEU A 10 20.62 -16.23 0.68
C LEU A 10 21.93 -15.79 1.33
N PRO A 11 22.67 -14.86 0.71
CA PRO A 11 23.73 -14.11 1.39
C PRO A 11 23.20 -13.45 2.67
N ALA A 12 24.04 -13.35 3.70
CA ALA A 12 23.66 -12.88 5.04
C ALA A 12 22.95 -11.52 5.02
N GLU A 13 23.41 -10.58 4.19
CA GLU A 13 22.80 -9.26 4.02
C GLU A 13 21.34 -9.32 3.57
N LYS A 14 21.06 -10.11 2.52
CA LYS A 14 19.67 -10.30 2.02
C LYS A 14 18.84 -11.12 3.00
N ALA A 15 19.44 -12.15 3.62
CA ALA A 15 18.77 -12.99 4.60
C ALA A 15 18.29 -12.18 5.83
N ALA A 16 19.01 -11.13 6.23
CA ALA A 16 18.64 -10.26 7.34
C ALA A 16 17.31 -9.50 7.09
N ARG A 17 17.04 -9.15 5.82
CA ARG A 17 15.83 -8.43 5.40
C ARG A 17 14.64 -9.33 5.10
N VAL A 18 14.85 -10.62 4.90
CA VAL A 18 13.77 -11.59 4.61
C VAL A 18 13.24 -12.19 5.92
N PRO A 19 11.94 -12.08 6.26
CA PRO A 19 11.41 -12.68 7.49
C PRO A 19 11.50 -14.21 7.52
N PRO A 20 11.44 -14.84 8.71
CA PRO A 20 11.37 -16.29 8.84
C PRO A 20 10.22 -16.90 8.02
N GLY A 21 10.46 -18.05 7.37
CA GLY A 21 9.46 -18.76 6.57
C GLY A 21 9.17 -18.15 5.19
N GLN A 22 9.81 -17.04 4.83
CA GLN A 22 9.64 -16.37 3.54
C GLN A 22 10.63 -16.86 2.47
N TYR A 23 10.20 -16.78 1.21
CA TYR A 23 11.02 -17.06 0.03
C TYR A 23 11.25 -15.77 -0.76
N LEU A 24 12.51 -15.47 -1.08
CA LEU A 24 12.86 -14.34 -1.92
C LEU A 24 12.48 -14.63 -3.38
N THR A 25 11.83 -13.68 -4.04
CA THR A 25 11.52 -13.76 -5.47
C THR A 25 11.90 -12.49 -6.21
N GLU A 26 12.32 -12.64 -7.46
CA GLU A 26 12.53 -11.54 -8.41
C GLU A 26 11.31 -11.34 -9.34
N LYS A 27 10.32 -12.24 -9.28
CA LYS A 27 9.05 -12.12 -10.01
C LYS A 27 8.04 -11.33 -9.19
N TRP A 28 7.02 -10.80 -9.83
CA TRP A 28 5.89 -10.15 -9.18
C TRP A 28 4.75 -11.17 -9.11
N PRO A 29 4.52 -11.85 -7.98
CA PRO A 29 3.35 -12.69 -7.83
C PRO A 29 2.10 -11.83 -7.94
N VAL A 30 1.21 -12.19 -8.86
CA VAL A 30 -0.06 -11.50 -9.04
C VAL A 30 -1.11 -12.19 -8.18
N LEU A 31 -1.72 -11.43 -7.27
CA LEU A 31 -2.77 -11.88 -6.37
C LEU A 31 -3.92 -10.87 -6.44
N HIS A 32 -5.15 -11.34 -6.58
CA HIS A 32 -6.34 -10.50 -6.57
C HIS A 32 -7.44 -11.11 -5.70
N TYR A 33 -8.11 -10.28 -4.92
CA TYR A 33 -9.25 -10.69 -4.09
C TYR A 33 -10.50 -10.97 -4.93
N GLY A 34 -10.77 -10.08 -5.89
CA GLY A 34 -11.90 -10.18 -6.82
C GLY A 34 -11.45 -10.11 -8.27
N SER A 35 -12.38 -9.81 -9.18
CA SER A 35 -12.05 -9.52 -10.57
C SER A 35 -11.21 -8.24 -10.69
N ILE A 36 -10.40 -8.16 -11.74
CA ILE A 36 -9.63 -6.94 -12.03
C ILE A 36 -10.63 -5.88 -12.53
N PRO A 37 -10.81 -4.76 -11.80
CA PRO A 37 -11.77 -3.74 -12.19
C PRO A 37 -11.32 -3.05 -13.48
N ARG A 38 -12.28 -2.71 -14.35
CA ARG A 38 -12.02 -1.85 -15.50
C ARG A 38 -11.82 -0.41 -15.01
N PHE A 39 -10.67 0.17 -15.29
CA PHE A 39 -10.36 1.55 -14.92
C PHE A 39 -10.90 2.54 -15.97
N ASP A 40 -11.64 3.54 -15.51
CA ASP A 40 -12.07 4.70 -16.30
C ASP A 40 -11.80 5.98 -15.48
N PRO A 41 -10.79 6.79 -15.84
CA PRO A 41 -10.41 7.97 -15.07
C PRO A 41 -11.52 9.03 -15.02
N ALA A 42 -12.48 9.02 -15.95
CA ALA A 42 -13.60 9.96 -15.94
C ALA A 42 -14.66 9.62 -14.88
N ARG A 43 -14.70 8.36 -14.43
CA ARG A 43 -15.66 7.86 -13.42
C ARG A 43 -15.01 7.55 -12.08
N TRP A 44 -13.70 7.41 -12.05
CA TRP A 44 -12.95 7.12 -10.84
C TRP A 44 -13.05 8.27 -9.84
N ASP A 45 -13.17 7.90 -8.57
CA ASP A 45 -13.07 8.85 -7.47
C ASP A 45 -12.26 8.30 -6.29
N PHE A 46 -11.61 9.21 -5.58
CA PHE A 46 -10.97 8.96 -4.29
C PHE A 46 -11.76 9.66 -3.19
N ARG A 47 -12.08 8.92 -2.13
CA ARG A 47 -12.89 9.41 -1.02
C ARG A 47 -12.17 9.23 0.30
N VAL A 48 -12.27 10.25 1.15
CA VAL A 48 -11.87 10.19 2.55
C VAL A 48 -13.07 10.60 3.39
N PHE A 49 -13.45 9.75 4.34
CA PHE A 49 -14.66 9.89 5.13
C PHE A 49 -14.50 9.22 6.50
N GLY A 50 -15.48 9.43 7.38
CA GLY A 50 -15.52 8.86 8.73
C GLY A 50 -15.03 9.85 9.78
N LYS A 51 -14.06 9.44 10.62
CA LYS A 51 -13.58 10.24 11.76
C LYS A 51 -12.55 11.30 11.36
N VAL A 52 -12.96 12.23 10.50
CA VAL A 52 -12.14 13.31 9.96
C VAL A 52 -12.89 14.64 10.04
N LEU A 53 -12.17 15.76 10.14
CA LEU A 53 -12.80 17.08 10.14
C LEU A 53 -13.31 17.46 8.74
N ASN A 54 -12.57 17.07 7.70
CA ASN A 54 -12.90 17.34 6.31
C ASN A 54 -13.07 16.03 5.54
N GLU A 55 -14.31 15.60 5.35
CA GLU A 55 -14.58 14.58 4.34
C GLU A 55 -14.41 15.20 2.94
N PHE A 56 -13.84 14.44 2.01
CA PHE A 56 -13.69 14.93 0.65
C PHE A 56 -13.75 13.81 -0.39
N LYS A 57 -14.00 14.24 -1.62
CA LYS A 57 -14.01 13.42 -2.83
C LYS A 57 -13.19 14.12 -3.91
N MET A 58 -12.28 13.38 -4.55
CA MET A 58 -11.45 13.90 -5.65
C MET A 58 -11.65 13.09 -6.92
N SER A 59 -11.67 13.79 -8.05
CA SER A 59 -11.57 13.17 -9.37
C SER A 59 -10.15 12.60 -9.58
N TRP A 60 -9.98 11.73 -10.58
CA TRP A 60 -8.64 11.28 -10.98
C TRP A 60 -7.71 12.44 -11.32
N VAL A 61 -8.23 13.44 -12.05
CA VAL A 61 -7.47 14.60 -12.49
C VAL A 61 -6.99 15.42 -11.30
N ASP A 62 -7.83 15.65 -10.30
CA ASP A 62 -7.43 16.41 -9.12
C ASP A 62 -6.48 15.63 -8.23
N PHE A 63 -6.70 14.31 -8.08
CA PHE A 63 -5.82 13.45 -7.30
C PHE A 63 -4.39 13.43 -7.87
N GLN A 64 -4.25 13.45 -9.20
CA GLN A 64 -2.94 13.49 -9.86
C GLN A 64 -2.21 14.84 -9.75
N LYS A 65 -2.88 15.92 -9.31
CA LYS A 65 -2.24 17.22 -9.05
C LYS A 65 -1.51 17.26 -7.71
N LEU A 66 -1.76 16.30 -6.83
CA LEU A 66 -1.07 16.23 -5.54
C LEU A 66 0.40 15.84 -5.74
N ASP A 67 1.27 16.41 -4.91
CA ASP A 67 2.71 16.12 -4.95
C ASP A 67 2.97 14.64 -4.66
N LYS A 68 3.75 14.01 -5.53
CA LYS A 68 4.17 12.62 -5.40
C LYS A 68 5.47 12.51 -4.63
N ALA A 69 5.62 11.41 -3.92
CA ALA A 69 6.88 10.99 -3.32
C ALA A 69 7.26 9.60 -3.83
N ALA A 70 8.56 9.32 -3.85
CA ALA A 70 9.10 8.00 -4.14
C ALA A 70 9.77 7.43 -2.89
N VAL A 71 9.60 6.13 -2.66
CA VAL A 71 10.25 5.39 -1.57
C VAL A 71 10.73 4.03 -2.07
N THR A 72 11.91 3.61 -1.62
CA THR A 72 12.37 2.23 -1.78
C THR A 72 12.07 1.45 -0.52
N ALA A 73 11.27 0.40 -0.62
CA ALA A 73 10.86 -0.42 0.51
C ALA A 73 10.67 -1.89 0.10
N ASP A 74 10.81 -2.79 1.07
CA ASP A 74 10.61 -4.21 0.89
C ASP A 74 9.13 -4.59 0.99
N MET A 75 8.71 -5.60 0.21
CA MET A 75 7.38 -6.19 0.32
C MET A 75 7.49 -7.62 0.84
N HIS A 76 6.74 -7.92 1.90
CA HIS A 76 6.63 -9.25 2.47
C HIS A 76 5.15 -9.66 2.48
N CYS A 77 4.81 -10.72 1.74
CA CYS A 77 3.45 -11.21 1.68
C CYS A 77 3.23 -12.31 2.72
N VAL A 78 2.06 -12.28 3.36
CA VAL A 78 1.62 -13.37 4.26
C VAL A 78 1.52 -14.72 3.55
N THR A 79 1.45 -14.74 2.21
CA THR A 79 1.54 -15.96 1.39
C THR A 79 2.98 -16.44 1.15
N THR A 80 3.89 -16.07 2.05
CA THR A 80 5.26 -16.58 2.20
C THR A 80 6.29 -16.14 1.16
N TRP A 81 6.06 -15.06 0.42
CA TRP A 81 7.08 -14.51 -0.48
C TRP A 81 7.49 -13.08 -0.14
N SER A 82 8.77 -12.79 -0.37
CA SER A 82 9.37 -11.48 -0.18
C SER A 82 10.00 -10.97 -1.46
N ARG A 83 9.90 -9.66 -1.69
CA ARG A 83 10.53 -8.96 -2.81
C ARG A 83 11.20 -7.70 -2.25
N LEU A 84 12.51 -7.64 -2.38
CA LEU A 84 13.32 -6.57 -1.78
C LEU A 84 13.55 -5.42 -2.77
N ASP A 85 13.88 -4.23 -2.26
CA ASP A 85 14.29 -3.07 -3.04
C ASP A 85 13.22 -2.60 -4.05
N GLN A 86 11.94 -2.61 -3.64
CA GLN A 86 10.87 -2.15 -4.51
C GLN A 86 10.75 -0.64 -4.49
N HIS A 87 10.74 -0.04 -5.68
CA HIS A 87 10.49 1.37 -5.88
C HIS A 87 8.99 1.63 -5.95
N TRP A 88 8.49 2.39 -5.00
CA TRP A 88 7.10 2.82 -4.91
C TRP A 88 7.01 4.32 -5.20
N GLU A 89 5.99 4.73 -5.93
CA GLU A 89 5.66 6.13 -6.17
C GLU A 89 4.18 6.35 -5.93
N GLY A 90 3.83 7.47 -5.30
CA GLY A 90 2.44 7.85 -5.10
C GLY A 90 2.28 9.09 -4.25
N ILE A 91 1.03 9.38 -3.88
CA ILE A 91 0.71 10.47 -2.96
C ILE A 91 1.07 10.02 -1.55
N PRO A 92 1.95 10.74 -0.82
CA PRO A 92 2.29 10.37 0.53
C PRO A 92 1.05 10.52 1.44
N PHE A 93 0.89 9.58 2.37
CA PHE A 93 -0.29 9.55 3.24
C PHE A 93 -0.42 10.84 4.08
N SER A 94 0.71 11.50 4.41
CA SER A 94 0.74 12.80 5.09
C SER A 94 -0.05 13.88 4.36
N LYS A 95 -0.11 13.87 3.02
CA LYS A 95 -0.93 14.81 2.24
C LYS A 95 -2.42 14.55 2.42
N ILE A 96 -2.81 13.28 2.53
CA ILE A 96 -4.20 12.90 2.81
C ILE A 96 -4.60 13.36 4.23
N VAL A 97 -3.69 13.21 5.20
CA VAL A 97 -3.88 13.68 6.58
C VAL A 97 -4.03 15.20 6.65
N GLU A 98 -3.19 15.94 5.92
CA GLU A 98 -3.22 17.41 5.84
C GLU A 98 -4.60 17.92 5.37
N LEU A 99 -5.15 17.27 4.35
CA LEU A 99 -6.46 17.60 3.78
C LEU A 99 -7.61 17.17 4.69
N ALA A 100 -7.59 15.92 5.15
CA ALA A 100 -8.70 15.30 5.89
C ALA A 100 -8.80 15.80 7.34
N LYS A 101 -7.65 16.07 7.98
CA LYS A 101 -7.53 16.42 9.40
C LYS A 101 -8.27 15.41 10.31
N PRO A 102 -7.72 14.20 10.51
CA PRO A 102 -8.33 13.17 11.36
C PRO A 102 -8.64 13.66 12.76
N LEU A 103 -9.79 13.24 13.31
CA LEU A 103 -10.22 13.61 14.66
C LEU A 103 -9.40 12.84 15.72
N PRO A 104 -9.22 13.36 16.95
CA PRO A 104 -8.44 12.70 18.01
C PRO A 104 -8.90 11.27 18.37
N GLU A 105 -10.19 10.98 18.19
CA GLU A 105 -10.80 9.68 18.41
C GLU A 105 -10.62 8.69 17.24
N ALA A 106 -10.02 9.10 16.12
CA ALA A 106 -9.64 8.19 15.04
C ALA A 106 -8.46 7.31 15.50
N LYS A 107 -8.61 6.00 15.38
CA LYS A 107 -7.59 5.01 15.81
C LYS A 107 -7.09 4.11 14.69
N PHE A 108 -7.88 3.97 13.62
CA PHE A 108 -7.57 3.12 12.49
C PHE A 108 -7.94 3.85 11.20
N VAL A 109 -7.14 3.61 10.17
CA VAL A 109 -7.45 3.93 8.78
C VAL A 109 -7.96 2.65 8.14
N ILE A 110 -9.08 2.73 7.42
CA ILE A 110 -9.58 1.61 6.61
C ILE A 110 -9.41 2.00 5.15
N ALA A 111 -8.54 1.27 4.44
CA ALA A 111 -8.41 1.38 3.00
C ALA A 111 -9.50 0.54 2.33
N HIS A 112 -10.28 1.18 1.44
CA HIS A 112 -11.29 0.52 0.63
C HIS A 112 -10.78 0.40 -0.81
N SER A 113 -11.01 -0.76 -1.41
CA SER A 113 -10.72 -1.02 -2.82
C SER A 113 -11.99 -1.44 -3.55
N GLU A 114 -11.94 -1.36 -4.88
CA GLU A 114 -12.90 -2.00 -5.76
C GLU A 114 -13.09 -3.49 -5.39
N GLN A 115 -14.25 -4.04 -5.72
CA GLN A 115 -14.66 -5.40 -5.36
C GLN A 115 -14.77 -5.65 -3.85
N GLY A 116 -14.86 -4.60 -3.03
CA GLY A 116 -15.18 -4.69 -1.60
C GLY A 116 -14.02 -5.16 -0.71
N PHE A 117 -12.81 -5.27 -1.25
CA PHE A 117 -11.63 -5.55 -0.41
C PHE A 117 -11.37 -4.38 0.53
N THR A 118 -11.09 -4.68 1.80
CA THR A 118 -10.71 -3.69 2.80
C THR A 118 -9.51 -4.16 3.59
N ALA A 119 -8.72 -3.21 4.07
CA ALA A 119 -7.62 -3.44 5.01
C ALA A 119 -7.57 -2.31 6.02
N ASN A 120 -7.28 -2.63 7.28
CA ASN A 120 -7.15 -1.65 8.35
C ASN A 120 -5.69 -1.53 8.82
N ILE A 121 -5.29 -0.31 9.15
CA ILE A 121 -3.98 -0.01 9.72
C ILE A 121 -4.18 0.93 10.92
N PRO A 122 -3.53 0.70 12.07
CA PRO A 122 -3.55 1.67 13.16
C PRO A 122 -3.04 3.03 12.67
N ILE A 123 -3.79 4.10 12.96
CA ILE A 123 -3.52 5.43 12.39
C ILE A 123 -2.13 5.95 12.75
N GLU A 124 -1.59 5.54 13.91
CA GLU A 124 -0.24 5.89 14.35
C GLU A 124 0.85 5.47 13.36
N TYR A 125 0.67 4.41 12.58
CA TYR A 125 1.64 4.01 11.56
C TYR A 125 1.56 4.90 10.31
N CYS A 126 0.38 5.44 10.04
CA CYS A 126 0.12 6.32 8.91
C CYS A 126 0.58 7.77 9.18
N LEU A 127 0.75 8.14 10.45
CA LEU A 127 1.17 9.48 10.90
C LEU A 127 2.69 9.60 11.14
N ARG A 128 3.45 8.53 10.90
CA ARG A 128 4.91 8.52 11.02
C ARG A 128 5.60 9.16 9.84
#